data_AF-A0A7V1ENE1-F1
#
_entry.id   AF-A0A7V1ENE1-F1
#
_cell.length_a   1.000
_cell.length_b   1.000
_cell.length_c   1.000
_cell.angle_alpha   90.00
_cell.angle_beta   90.00
_cell.angle_gamma   90.00
#
_symmetry.space_group_name_H-M   'P 1'
#
loop_
_entity.id
_entity.type
_entity.pdbx_description
1 polymer ?
#
loop_
_entity_poly.entity_id
_entity_poly.type
_entity_poly.pdbx_seq_one_letter_code
_entity_poly.pdbx_strand_id
1 'polypeptide(L)'
;MDIATLIGIVLGLGSIYGGIFLAASAANASMAGFVSPSSFAIVFGGMVASVSVAFPLKDVLQLGAAMGAVFKGGTLELGDVVEDAVDMAEVARKGTAELEKAVDSAKNPFFRDGVQMVVDGYSLDELTDILETRIEYREIREKTQAGLFKSMGTMAPAWGMIGTLIGLVIMLAG
;
A
#
# COMPACT_ATOMS: atom_id res chain seq x y z
N MET A 1 -2.83 12.77 -1.70
CA MET A 1 -3.84 11.88 -1.11
C MET A 1 -4.78 11.45 -2.23
N ASP A 2 -5.02 10.16 -2.35
CA ASP A 2 -5.98 9.67 -3.33
C ASP A 2 -7.42 9.86 -2.79
N ILE A 3 -8.13 10.83 -3.36
CA ILE A 3 -9.51 11.17 -2.99
C ILE A 3 -10.44 9.97 -3.28
N ALA A 4 -10.16 9.18 -4.33
CA ALA A 4 -10.97 8.03 -4.67
C ALA A 4 -10.90 6.94 -3.58
N THR A 5 -9.70 6.67 -3.06
CA THR A 5 -9.51 5.75 -1.93
C THR A 5 -10.29 6.19 -0.69
N LEU A 6 -10.23 7.48 -0.34
CA LEU A 6 -10.95 8.00 0.83
C LEU A 6 -12.47 7.91 0.66
N ILE A 7 -13.00 8.37 -0.48
CA ILE A 7 -14.44 8.32 -0.76
C ILE A 7 -14.93 6.87 -0.78
N GLY A 8 -14.18 5.95 -1.39
CA GLY A 8 -14.52 4.54 -1.44
C GLY A 8 -14.64 3.91 -0.04
N ILE A 9 -13.69 4.20 0.85
CA ILE A 9 -13.73 3.71 2.24
C ILE A 9 -14.94 4.28 2.99
N VAL A 10 -15.21 5.58 2.88
CA VAL A 10 -16.33 6.25 3.56
C VAL A 10 -17.67 5.72 3.06
N LEU A 11 -17.84 5.59 1.74
CA LEU A 11 -19.06 5.02 1.17
C LEU A 11 -19.27 3.56 1.58
N GLY A 12 -18.22 2.73 1.53
CA GLY A 12 -18.31 1.32 1.93
C GLY A 12 -18.69 1.15 3.40
N LEU A 13 -17.99 1.84 4.31
CA LEU A 13 -18.31 1.80 5.74
C LEU A 13 -19.69 2.40 6.02
N GLY A 14 -20.05 3.50 5.33
CA GLY A 14 -21.35 4.15 5.45
C GLY A 14 -22.50 3.24 5.03
N SER A 15 -22.36 2.52 3.92
CA SER A 15 -23.36 1.55 3.46
C SER A 15 -23.52 0.37 4.43
N ILE A 16 -22.42 -0.16 4.97
CA ILE A 16 -22.47 -1.24 5.97
C ILE A 16 -23.17 -0.75 7.25
N TYR A 17 -22.72 0.38 7.79
CA TYR A 17 -23.29 0.94 9.02
C TYR A 17 -24.76 1.32 8.85
N GLY A 18 -25.11 1.98 7.74
CA GLY A 18 -26.48 2.33 7.40
C GLY A 18 -27.37 1.10 7.24
N GLY A 19 -26.88 0.04 6.61
CA GLY A 19 -27.58 -1.24 6.49
C GLY A 19 -27.87 -1.87 7.86
N ILE A 20 -26.88 -1.93 8.75
CA ILE A 20 -27.05 -2.46 10.10
C ILE A 20 -28.02 -1.58 10.90
N PHE A 21 -27.93 -0.25 10.78
CA PHE A 21 -28.82 0.67 11.49
C PHE A 21 -30.28 0.50 11.08
N LEU A 22 -30.56 0.38 9.77
CA LEU A 22 -31.90 0.14 9.25
C LEU A 22 -32.44 -1.23 9.71
N ALA A 23 -31.62 -2.29 9.65
CA ALA A 23 -31.99 -3.62 10.10
C ALA A 23 -32.27 -3.66 11.62
N ALA A 24 -31.40 -3.04 12.42
CA ALA A 24 -31.55 -2.95 13.87
C ALA A 24 -32.80 -2.16 14.26
N SER A 25 -33.07 -1.05 13.58
CA SER A 25 -34.28 -0.23 13.81
C SER A 25 -35.56 -0.97 13.46
N ALA A 26 -35.56 -1.72 12.34
CA ALA A 26 -36.71 -2.54 11.94
C ALA A 26 -36.98 -3.71 12.91
N ALA A 27 -35.93 -4.28 13.50
CA ALA A 27 -36.02 -5.38 14.47
C ALA A 27 -36.18 -4.90 15.92
N ASN A 28 -36.26 -3.59 16.17
CA ASN A 28 -36.25 -2.98 17.50
C ASN A 28 -35.09 -3.48 18.40
N ALA A 29 -33.95 -3.78 17.77
CA ALA A 29 -32.79 -4.42 18.38
C ALA A 29 -31.66 -3.41 18.62
N SER A 30 -30.86 -3.64 19.65
CA SER A 30 -29.71 -2.77 19.95
C SER A 30 -28.57 -2.98 18.95
N MET A 31 -27.99 -1.89 18.44
CA MET A 31 -26.81 -1.91 17.57
C MET A 31 -25.60 -2.61 18.24
N ALA A 32 -25.56 -2.60 19.57
CA ALA A 32 -24.52 -3.25 20.37
C ALA A 32 -24.42 -4.77 20.13
N GLY A 33 -25.50 -5.42 19.67
CA GLY A 33 -25.47 -6.84 19.35
C GLY A 33 -24.57 -7.21 18.17
N PHE A 34 -24.22 -6.25 17.30
CA PHE A 34 -23.36 -6.47 16.14
C PHE A 34 -21.87 -6.31 16.45
N VAL A 35 -21.51 -5.81 17.64
CA VAL A 35 -20.12 -5.62 18.05
C VAL A 35 -19.80 -6.60 19.16
N SER A 36 -19.01 -7.62 18.83
CA SER A 36 -18.55 -8.62 19.80
C SER A 36 -17.02 -8.65 19.89
N PRO A 37 -16.44 -8.44 21.09
CA PRO A 37 -15.00 -8.58 21.30
C PRO A 37 -14.48 -9.98 20.95
N SER A 38 -15.28 -11.04 21.18
CA SER A 38 -14.87 -12.41 20.85
C SER A 38 -14.83 -12.64 19.35
N SER A 39 -15.84 -12.16 18.61
CA SER A 39 -15.86 -12.23 17.15
C SER A 39 -14.71 -11.45 16.52
N PHE A 40 -14.41 -10.26 17.06
CA PHE A 40 -13.26 -9.47 16.62
C PHE A 40 -11.94 -10.21 16.88
N ALA A 41 -11.75 -10.78 18.07
CA ALA A 41 -10.53 -11.53 18.41
C ALA A 41 -10.32 -12.75 17.50
N ILE A 42 -11.38 -13.50 17.17
CA ILE A 42 -11.30 -14.65 16.26
C ILE A 42 -10.89 -14.22 14.85
N VAL A 43 -11.58 -13.22 14.29
CA VAL A 43 -11.33 -12.79 12.91
C VAL A 43 -10.00 -12.07 12.80
N PHE A 44 -9.75 -11.08 13.65
CA PHE A 44 -8.53 -10.27 13.61
C PHE A 44 -7.31 -11.08 14.04
N GLY A 45 -7.40 -11.80 15.16
CA GLY A 45 -6.31 -12.64 15.66
C GLY A 45 -5.97 -13.78 14.70
N GLY A 46 -6.98 -14.47 14.18
CA GLY A 46 -6.80 -15.53 13.19
C GLY A 46 -6.18 -15.03 11.88
N MET A 47 -6.64 -13.87 11.38
CA MET A 47 -6.07 -13.23 10.20
C MET A 47 -4.58 -12.90 10.40
N VAL A 48 -4.23 -12.21 11.49
CA VAL A 48 -2.84 -11.83 11.78
C VAL A 48 -1.95 -13.06 11.97
N ALA A 49 -2.44 -14.09 12.67
CA ALA A 49 -1.71 -15.34 12.82
C ALA A 49 -1.47 -16.03 11.46
N SER A 50 -2.48 -16.11 10.61
CA SER A 50 -2.38 -16.74 9.28
C SER A 50 -1.42 -15.99 8.36
N VAL A 51 -1.46 -14.67 8.40
CA VAL A 51 -0.54 -13.81 7.63
C VAL A 51 0.89 -13.93 8.16
N SER A 52 1.07 -14.06 9.47
CA SER A 52 2.40 -14.27 10.08
C SER A 52 3.01 -15.64 9.73
N VAL A 53 2.17 -16.62 9.38
CA VAL A 53 2.64 -17.92 8.85
C VAL A 53 2.99 -17.82 7.36
N ALA A 54 2.24 -17.02 6.60
CA ALA A 54 2.41 -16.90 5.15
C ALA A 54 3.54 -15.93 4.73
N PHE A 55 3.87 -14.94 5.57
CA PHE A 55 4.83 -13.88 5.26
C PHE A 55 5.90 -13.73 6.35
N PRO A 56 7.14 -13.33 5.98
CA PRO A 56 8.17 -12.99 6.95
C PRO A 56 7.72 -11.89 7.92
N LEU A 57 8.03 -12.04 9.21
CA LEU A 57 7.61 -11.08 10.26
C LEU A 57 8.07 -9.64 9.96
N LYS A 58 9.23 -9.47 9.33
CA LYS A 58 9.75 -8.16 8.90
C LYS A 58 8.79 -7.41 7.96
N ASP A 59 8.05 -8.12 7.12
CA ASP A 59 7.15 -7.53 6.12
C ASP A 59 5.79 -7.23 6.77
N VAL A 60 5.35 -8.09 7.70
CA VAL A 60 4.16 -7.87 8.55
C VAL A 60 4.32 -6.62 9.42
N LEU A 61 5.50 -6.40 10.01
CA LEU A 61 5.77 -5.21 10.83
C LEU A 61 5.82 -3.91 10.01
N GLN A 62 6.24 -3.99 8.73
CA GLN A 62 6.27 -2.84 7.82
C GLN A 62 4.88 -2.42 7.33
N LEU A 63 3.84 -3.21 7.62
CA LEU A 63 2.49 -2.98 7.13
C LEU A 63 1.91 -1.65 7.58
N GLY A 64 2.19 -1.22 8.81
CA GLY A 64 1.74 0.08 9.32
C GLY A 64 2.31 1.26 8.52
N ALA A 65 3.58 1.17 8.11
CA ALA A 65 4.20 2.18 7.26
C ALA A 65 3.63 2.14 5.83
N ALA A 66 3.39 0.94 5.28
CA ALA A 66 2.80 0.75 3.97
C ALA A 66 1.36 1.31 3.90
N MET A 67 0.55 1.14 4.95
CA MET A 67 -0.79 1.75 5.04
C MET A 67 -0.73 3.27 4.90
N GLY A 68 0.22 3.92 5.58
CA GLY A 68 0.40 5.37 5.48
C GLY A 68 0.74 5.84 4.06
N ALA A 69 1.50 5.05 3.31
CA ALA A 69 1.84 5.36 1.92
C ALA A 69 0.61 5.35 1.00
N VAL A 70 -0.34 4.42 1.21
CA VAL A 70 -1.59 4.34 0.44
C VAL A 70 -2.41 5.62 0.59
N PHE A 71 -2.54 6.15 1.80
CA PHE A 71 -3.29 7.39 2.04
C PHE A 71 -2.56 8.63 1.52
N LYS A 72 -1.22 8.64 1.56
CA LYS A 72 -0.41 9.77 1.06
C LYS A 72 -0.53 9.94 -0.46
N GLY A 73 -0.63 8.82 -1.20
CA GLY A 73 -0.74 8.78 -2.66
C GLY A 73 0.60 9.06 -3.36
N GLY A 74 0.65 8.79 -4.67
CA GLY A 74 1.80 9.14 -5.52
C GLY A 74 1.80 10.63 -5.84
N THR A 75 2.93 11.31 -5.60
CA THR A 75 3.11 12.75 -5.85
C THR A 75 3.85 13.06 -7.14
N LEU A 76 4.14 12.05 -7.97
CA LEU A 76 4.89 12.21 -9.21
C LEU A 76 3.93 12.26 -10.39
N GLU A 77 3.85 13.41 -11.04
CA GLU A 77 3.18 13.55 -12.33
C GLU A 77 4.18 13.25 -13.46
N LEU A 78 3.75 12.48 -14.46
CA LEU A 78 4.60 12.12 -15.59
C LEU A 78 5.06 13.34 -16.39
N GLY A 79 4.24 14.40 -16.43
CA GLY A 79 4.59 15.67 -17.10
C GLY A 79 5.83 16.31 -16.49
N ASP A 80 5.85 16.46 -15.17
CA ASP A 80 6.98 17.03 -14.42
C ASP A 80 8.28 16.24 -14.67
N VAL A 81 8.20 14.92 -14.75
CA VAL A 81 9.39 14.07 -15.00
C VAL A 81 9.95 14.29 -16.42
N VAL A 82 9.09 14.51 -17.41
CA VAL A 82 9.51 14.80 -18.78
C VAL A 82 10.15 16.18 -18.86
N GLU A 83 9.55 17.18 -18.20
CA GLU A 83 10.10 18.54 -18.14
C GLU A 83 11.48 18.55 -17.46
N ASP A 84 11.59 17.91 -16.28
CA ASP A 84 12.87 17.74 -15.59
C ASP A 84 13.93 17.05 -16.49
N ALA A 85 13.53 16.07 -17.30
CA ALA A 85 14.43 15.37 -18.22
C ALA A 85 14.90 16.24 -19.39
N VAL A 86 14.00 17.04 -19.97
CA VAL A 86 14.34 17.98 -21.05
C VAL A 86 15.28 19.08 -20.52
N ASP A 87 14.97 19.66 -19.37
CA ASP A 87 15.79 20.70 -18.74
C ASP A 87 17.22 20.19 -18.46
N MET A 88 17.35 18.98 -17.89
CA MET A 88 18.67 18.38 -17.66
C MET A 88 19.42 18.08 -18.96
N ALA A 89 18.71 17.68 -20.02
CA ALA A 89 19.33 17.45 -21.33
C ALA A 89 19.85 18.76 -21.95
N GLU A 90 19.13 19.88 -21.78
CA GLU A 90 19.60 21.20 -22.23
C GLU A 90 20.82 21.69 -21.43
N VAL A 91 20.85 21.43 -20.12
CA VAL A 91 22.01 21.75 -19.28
C VAL A 91 23.21 20.90 -19.67
N ALA A 92 23.02 19.59 -19.87
CA ALA A 92 24.08 18.67 -20.28
C ALA A 92 24.75 19.08 -21.62
N ARG A 93 24.00 19.71 -22.54
CA ARG A 93 24.55 20.26 -23.79
C ARG A 93 25.52 21.42 -23.59
N LYS A 94 25.40 22.18 -22.49
CA LYS A 94 26.29 23.30 -22.16
C LYS A 94 27.61 22.80 -21.57
N GLY A 95 27.59 21.64 -20.92
CA GLY A 95 28.76 20.93 -20.42
C GLY A 95 28.40 20.06 -19.22
N THR A 96 29.29 19.11 -18.89
CA THR A 96 29.09 18.16 -17.77
C THR A 96 29.23 18.84 -16.40
N ALA A 97 30.04 19.90 -16.30
CA ALA A 97 30.21 20.69 -15.07
C ALA A 97 28.96 21.53 -14.74
N GLU A 98 28.21 21.95 -15.76
CA GLU A 98 26.92 22.61 -15.61
C GLU A 98 25.86 21.62 -15.14
N LEU A 99 25.90 20.38 -15.66
CA LEU A 99 24.99 19.31 -15.25
C LEU A 99 25.16 18.97 -13.77
N GLU A 100 26.41 18.85 -13.30
CA GLU A 100 26.73 18.60 -11.88
C GLU A 100 26.08 19.63 -10.94
N LYS A 101 26.09 20.91 -11.33
CA LYS A 101 25.45 21.99 -10.55
C LYS A 101 23.93 21.93 -10.56
N ALA A 102 23.34 21.30 -11.57
CA ALA A 102 21.89 21.18 -11.73
C ALA A 102 21.32 19.87 -11.16
N VAL A 103 22.16 18.87 -10.84
CA VAL A 103 21.68 17.57 -10.29
C VAL A 103 20.79 17.75 -9.06
N ASP A 104 21.15 18.68 -8.17
CA ASP A 104 20.38 18.95 -6.95
C ASP A 104 19.01 19.61 -7.20
N SER A 105 18.73 20.13 -8.39
CA SER A 105 17.42 20.72 -8.72
C SER A 105 16.39 19.69 -9.19
N ALA A 106 16.81 18.45 -9.50
CA ALA A 106 15.89 17.37 -9.85
C ALA A 106 15.03 16.98 -8.63
N LYS A 107 13.70 17.07 -8.78
CA LYS A 107 12.75 16.78 -7.68
C LYS A 107 12.67 15.30 -7.35
N ASN A 108 12.85 14.45 -8.35
CA ASN A 108 12.75 13.00 -8.20
C ASN A 108 14.12 12.39 -7.80
N PRO A 109 14.26 11.77 -6.62
CA PRO A 109 15.51 11.14 -6.20
C PRO A 109 15.99 10.04 -7.14
N PHE A 110 15.08 9.28 -7.77
CA PHE A 110 15.46 8.26 -8.73
C PHE A 110 16.11 8.86 -9.98
N PHE A 111 15.54 9.96 -10.49
CA PHE A 111 16.07 10.67 -11.65
C PHE A 111 17.40 11.34 -11.31
N ARG A 112 17.48 12.00 -10.15
CA ARG A 112 18.70 12.60 -9.63
C ARG A 112 19.86 11.61 -9.56
N ASP A 113 19.64 10.41 -9.01
CA ASP A 113 20.68 9.38 -8.93
C ASP A 113 21.16 8.95 -10.32
N GLY A 114 20.25 8.86 -11.30
CA GLY A 114 20.62 8.55 -12.69
C GLY A 114 21.45 9.66 -13.35
N VAL A 115 21.09 10.93 -13.15
CA VAL A 115 21.88 12.06 -13.66
C VAL A 115 23.26 12.13 -12.99
N GLN A 116 23.34 11.83 -11.68
CA GLN A 116 24.63 11.74 -10.98
C GLN A 116 25.53 10.67 -11.58
N MET A 117 25.01 9.47 -11.88
CA MET A 117 25.78 8.40 -12.55
C MET A 117 26.30 8.83 -13.93
N VAL A 118 25.54 9.65 -14.67
CA VAL A 118 26.01 10.21 -15.94
C VAL A 118 27.17 11.20 -15.72
N VAL A 119 27.11 12.05 -14.69
CA VAL A 119 28.20 12.96 -14.32
C VAL A 119 29.45 12.19 -13.88
N ASP A 120 29.26 11.09 -13.15
CA ASP A 120 30.33 10.22 -12.66
C ASP A 120 30.98 9.38 -13.79
N GLY A 121 30.43 9.42 -15.02
CA GLY A 121 31.02 8.82 -16.21
C GLY A 121 30.72 7.33 -16.42
N TYR A 122 29.62 6.82 -15.84
CA TYR A 122 29.17 5.45 -16.08
C TYR A 122 28.82 5.23 -17.56
N SER A 123 29.04 4.02 -18.07
CA SER A 123 28.59 3.66 -19.42
C SER A 123 27.06 3.55 -19.48
N LEU A 124 26.50 3.68 -20.68
CA LEU A 124 25.05 3.55 -20.88
C LEU A 124 24.51 2.18 -20.45
N ASP A 125 25.28 1.12 -20.72
CA ASP A 125 24.90 -0.25 -20.37
C ASP A 125 24.87 -0.43 -18.85
N GLU A 126 25.93 0.00 -18.14
CA GLU A 126 25.98 -0.06 -16.67
C GLU A 126 24.87 0.78 -16.02
N LEU A 127 24.63 1.99 -16.53
CA LEU A 127 23.56 2.86 -16.05
C LEU A 127 22.20 2.19 -16.19
N THR A 128 21.93 1.61 -17.35
CA THR A 128 20.65 0.95 -17.66
C THR A 128 20.45 -0.25 -16.73
N ASP A 129 21.45 -1.12 -16.61
CA ASP A 129 21.40 -2.29 -15.75
C ASP A 129 21.13 -1.92 -14.28
N ILE A 130 21.80 -0.89 -13.76
CA ILE A 130 21.62 -0.43 -12.37
C ILE A 130 20.20 0.12 -12.15
N LEU A 131 19.73 0.98 -13.06
CA LEU A 131 18.41 1.61 -12.94
C LEU A 131 17.28 0.59 -13.10
N GLU A 132 17.38 -0.32 -14.06
CA GLU A 132 16.42 -1.42 -14.26
C GLU A 132 16.38 -2.35 -13.05
N THR A 133 17.53 -2.77 -12.54
CA THR A 133 17.63 -3.58 -11.32
C THR A 133 16.95 -2.88 -10.14
N ARG A 134 17.16 -1.57 -9.99
CA ARG A 134 16.53 -0.79 -8.92
C ARG A 134 15.01 -0.72 -9.07
N ILE A 135 14.51 -0.58 -10.30
CA ILE A 135 13.07 -0.61 -10.59
C ILE A 135 12.50 -1.99 -10.22
N GLU A 136 13.16 -3.08 -10.62
CA GLU A 136 12.73 -4.44 -10.32
C GLU A 136 12.65 -4.70 -8.81
N TYR A 137 13.69 -4.35 -8.05
CA TYR A 137 13.66 -4.51 -6.58
C TYR A 137 12.57 -3.66 -5.92
N ARG A 138 12.30 -2.47 -6.45
CA ARG A 138 11.19 -1.63 -5.97
C ARG A 138 9.85 -2.30 -6.24
N GLU A 139 9.66 -2.82 -7.45
CA GLU A 139 8.43 -3.51 -7.84
C GLU A 139 8.21 -4.77 -7.00
N ILE A 140 9.25 -5.59 -6.76
CA ILE A 140 9.18 -6.78 -5.90
C ILE A 140 8.74 -6.39 -4.48
N ARG A 141 9.32 -5.33 -3.93
CA ARG A 141 8.96 -4.84 -2.58
C ARG A 141 7.51 -4.37 -2.52
N GLU A 142 7.07 -3.56 -3.48
CA GLU A 142 5.70 -3.04 -3.54
C GLU A 142 4.68 -4.16 -3.79
N LYS A 143 5.00 -5.14 -4.66
CA LYS A 143 4.20 -6.36 -4.87
C LYS A 143 4.08 -7.19 -3.60
N THR A 144 5.15 -7.33 -2.83
CA THR A 144 5.12 -8.07 -1.55
C THR A 144 4.17 -7.39 -0.56
N GLN A 145 4.25 -6.07 -0.44
CA GLN A 145 3.35 -5.29 0.42
C GLN A 145 1.89 -5.40 -0.04
N ALA A 146 1.63 -5.27 -1.34
CA ALA A 146 0.29 -5.43 -1.91
C ALA A 146 -0.26 -6.86 -1.73
N GLY A 147 0.59 -7.87 -1.92
CA GLY A 147 0.27 -9.29 -1.71
C GLY A 147 -0.12 -9.59 -0.26
N LEU A 148 0.50 -8.90 0.69
CA LEU A 148 0.17 -9.00 2.10
C LEU A 148 -1.26 -8.47 2.38
N PHE A 149 -1.60 -7.25 1.90
CA PHE A 149 -2.96 -6.72 2.02
C PHE A 149 -4.01 -7.61 1.33
N LYS A 150 -3.68 -8.14 0.15
CA LYS A 150 -4.56 -9.08 -0.57
C LYS A 150 -4.80 -10.36 0.25
N SER A 151 -3.76 -10.87 0.88
CA SER A 151 -3.85 -12.05 1.74
C SER A 151 -4.69 -11.77 2.99
N MET A 152 -4.51 -10.61 3.64
CA MET A 152 -5.37 -10.18 4.75
C MET A 152 -6.84 -10.10 4.32
N GLY A 153 -7.13 -9.49 3.17
CA GLY A 153 -8.48 -9.39 2.62
C GLY A 153 -9.12 -10.73 2.26
N THR A 154 -8.31 -11.74 1.94
CA THR A 154 -8.78 -13.11 1.66
C THR A 154 -8.96 -13.93 2.93
N MET A 155 -8.07 -13.76 3.92
CA MET A 155 -8.09 -14.50 5.18
C MET A 155 -9.17 -13.99 6.15
N ALA A 156 -9.47 -12.69 6.14
CA ALA A 156 -10.48 -12.13 7.05
C ALA A 156 -11.88 -12.76 6.88
N PRO A 157 -12.44 -12.92 5.66
CA PRO A 157 -13.71 -13.63 5.46
C PRO A 157 -13.65 -15.11 5.84
N ALA A 158 -12.52 -15.79 5.59
CA ALA A 158 -12.34 -17.19 5.94
C ALA A 158 -12.43 -17.41 7.47
N TRP A 159 -11.73 -16.58 8.26
CA TRP A 159 -11.85 -16.59 9.71
C TRP A 159 -13.23 -16.15 10.20
N GLY A 160 -13.92 -15.27 9.47
CA GLY A 160 -15.32 -14.95 9.71
C GLY A 160 -16.22 -16.18 9.65
N MET A 161 -16.08 -17.02 8.61
CA MET A 161 -16.82 -18.28 8.48
C MET A 161 -16.44 -19.30 9.57
N ILE A 162 -15.18 -19.35 10.00
CA ILE A 162 -14.79 -20.18 11.16
C ILE A 162 -15.48 -19.67 12.43
N GLY A 163 -15.54 -18.34 12.62
CA GLY A 163 -16.25 -17.71 13.73
C GLY A 163 -17.74 -18.06 13.77
N THR A 164 -18.41 -18.16 12.61
CA THR A 164 -19.82 -18.59 12.58
C THR A 164 -19.98 -20.03 13.04
N LEU A 165 -19.08 -20.94 12.63
CA LEU A 165 -19.10 -22.33 13.09
C LEU A 165 -18.89 -22.44 14.60
N ILE A 166 -17.94 -21.69 15.18
CA ILE A 166 -17.73 -21.64 16.63
C ILE A 166 -19.00 -21.15 17.34
N GLY A 167 -19.63 -20.10 16.83
CA GLY A 167 -20.89 -19.57 17.37
C GLY A 167 -22.03 -20.58 17.32
N LEU A 168 -22.17 -21.32 16.22
CA LEU A 168 -23.18 -22.36 16.06
C LEU A 168 -22.98 -23.52 17.05
N VAL A 169 -21.74 -23.94 17.29
CA VAL A 169 -21.43 -24.99 18.29
C VAL A 169 -21.86 -24.55 19.69
N ILE A 170 -21.55 -23.31 20.08
CA ILE A 170 -21.95 -22.77 21.39
C ILE A 170 -23.47 -22.70 21.52
N MET A 171 -24.17 -22.29 20.46
CA MET A 171 -25.63 -22.19 20.44
C MET A 171 -26.31 -23.56 20.58
N LEU A 172 -25.73 -24.62 20.02
CA LEU A 172 -26.27 -26.00 20.09
C LEU A 172 -25.87 -26.75 21.36
N ALA A 173 -24.81 -26.30 22.05
CA ALA A 173 -24.34 -26.91 23.29
C ALA A 173 -25.11 -26.40 24.53
N GLY A 174 -25.83 -25.28 24.41
CA GLY A 174 -26.77 -24.77 25.41
C GLY A 174 -28.20 -25.21 25.11
#